data_AF-A0A9P0M5L9-F1
#
_entry.id   AF-A0A9P0M5L9-F1
#
_cell.length_a   1.000
_cell.length_b   1.000
_cell.length_c   1.000
_cell.angle_alpha   90.00
_cell.angle_beta   90.00
_cell.angle_gamma   90.00
#
_symmetry.space_group_name_H-M   'P 1'
#
loop_
_entity.id
_entity.type
_entity.pdbx_description
1 polymer ?
#
loop_
_entity_poly.entity_id
_entity_poly.type
_entity_poly.pdbx_seq_one_letter_code
_entity_poly.pdbx_strand_id
1 'polypeptide(L)'
;MHDDSTIDPYTNKPEIILDYNMTKGGVDTVDKMCNTYSVGRRTKRWPLAFFFQLLNIAGINSQILYNGTHPESPHKSRRIFLKTLALSLMKPFLSERAAIPTLPIDIRHFLSRYRQTQMDEEEEPPRKIRGRCSICARKKKIELPQLHAAFVTS
;
A
#
# COMPACT_ATOMS: atom_id res chain seq x y z
N MET A 1 -34.35 -5.68 30.80
CA MET A 1 -33.99 -4.75 31.89
C MET A 1 -33.94 -5.62 33.14
N HIS A 2 -32.97 -5.46 34.03
CA HIS A 2 -32.83 -6.36 35.20
C HIS A 2 -34.01 -6.13 36.15
N ASP A 3 -35.05 -6.95 35.99
CA ASP A 3 -36.28 -6.88 36.78
C ASP A 3 -36.27 -7.88 37.94
N ASP A 4 -35.24 -8.74 37.99
CA ASP A 4 -35.00 -9.75 39.02
C ASP A 4 -33.77 -9.41 39.89
N SER A 5 -33.78 -9.93 41.12
CA SER A 5 -32.70 -9.74 42.10
C SER A 5 -31.68 -10.88 42.06
N THR A 6 -31.35 -11.36 40.86
CA THR A 6 -30.48 -12.51 40.65
C THR A 6 -29.05 -12.19 41.09
N ILE A 7 -28.45 -13.13 41.84
CA ILE A 7 -27.10 -13.04 42.39
C ILE A 7 -26.26 -14.14 41.75
N ASP A 8 -25.10 -13.77 41.20
CA ASP A 8 -24.16 -14.73 40.65
C ASP A 8 -23.55 -15.59 41.78
N PRO A 9 -23.70 -16.93 41.73
CA PRO A 9 -23.27 -17.82 42.81
C PRO A 9 -21.74 -17.90 42.99
N TYR A 10 -20.96 -17.48 42.00
CA TYR A 10 -19.50 -17.54 42.04
C TYR A 10 -18.88 -16.28 42.65
N THR A 11 -19.39 -15.11 42.30
CA THR A 11 -18.87 -13.81 42.74
C THR A 11 -19.66 -13.21 43.89
N ASN A 12 -20.85 -13.74 44.19
CA ASN A 12 -21.84 -13.19 45.13
C ASN A 12 -22.20 -11.73 44.82
N LYS A 13 -22.11 -11.33 43.54
CA LYS A 13 -22.48 -10.00 43.08
C LYS A 13 -23.85 -10.06 42.39
N PRO A 14 -24.70 -9.03 42.56
CA PRO A 14 -25.90 -8.90 41.76
C PRO A 14 -25.57 -8.89 40.26
N GLU A 15 -26.37 -9.57 39.45
CA GLU A 15 -26.16 -9.66 38.00
C GLU A 15 -26.08 -8.28 37.34
N ILE A 16 -26.91 -7.32 37.78
CA ILE A 16 -26.86 -5.92 37.33
C ILE A 16 -25.47 -5.26 37.50
N ILE A 17 -24.72 -5.62 38.55
CA ILE A 17 -23.37 -5.11 38.77
C ILE A 17 -22.37 -5.76 37.81
N LEU A 18 -22.57 -7.03 37.47
CA LEU A 18 -21.73 -7.75 36.50
C LEU A 18 -21.92 -7.16 35.11
N ASP A 19 -23.17 -6.99 34.67
CA ASP A 19 -23.52 -6.43 33.36
C ASP A 19 -23.03 -4.99 33.20
N TYR A 20 -23.21 -4.16 34.24
CA TYR A 20 -22.64 -2.82 34.25
C TYR A 20 -21.12 -2.84 34.11
N ASN A 21 -20.42 -3.68 34.88
CA ASN A 21 -18.95 -3.74 34.81
C ASN A 21 -18.44 -4.29 33.46
N MET A 22 -19.19 -5.18 32.81
CA MET A 22 -18.87 -5.69 31.48
C MET A 22 -19.03 -4.60 30.40
N THR A 23 -20.00 -3.71 30.53
CA THR A 23 -20.37 -2.77 29.47
C THR A 23 -19.82 -1.35 29.65
N LYS A 24 -19.56 -0.91 30.89
CA LYS A 24 -19.13 0.47 31.21
C LYS A 24 -17.84 0.93 30.53
N GLY A 25 -16.97 -0.01 30.13
CA GLY A 25 -15.65 0.29 29.57
C GLY A 25 -15.64 0.75 28.12
N GLY A 26 -16.79 0.78 27.43
CA GLY A 26 -16.85 1.08 25.99
C GLY A 26 -16.29 2.46 25.64
N VAL A 27 -16.73 3.51 26.34
CA VAL A 27 -16.29 4.90 26.11
C VAL A 27 -14.81 5.07 26.45
N ASP A 28 -14.39 4.62 27.64
CA ASP A 28 -12.99 4.68 28.08
C ASP A 28 -12.04 3.97 27.11
N THR A 29 -12.51 2.86 26.51
CA THR A 29 -11.73 2.12 25.52
C THR A 29 -11.54 2.96 24.25
N VAL A 30 -12.58 3.60 23.73
CA VAL A 30 -12.49 4.48 22.56
C VAL A 30 -11.60 5.69 22.85
N ASP A 31 -11.73 6.30 24.03
CA ASP A 31 -10.89 7.43 24.44
C ASP A 31 -9.41 7.04 24.54
N LYS A 32 -9.13 5.87 25.12
CA LYS A 32 -7.76 5.31 25.15
C LYS A 32 -7.22 5.06 23.74
N MET A 33 -8.03 4.52 22.84
CA MET A 33 -7.63 4.28 21.44
C MET A 33 -7.34 5.59 20.70
N CYS A 34 -8.18 6.61 20.89
CA CYS A 34 -7.98 7.95 20.33
C CYS A 34 -6.66 8.56 20.82
N ASN A 35 -6.38 8.47 22.13
CA ASN A 35 -5.17 9.03 22.71
C ASN A 35 -3.90 8.28 22.29
N THR A 36 -3.96 6.96 22.10
CA THR A 36 -2.79 6.15 21.72
C THR A 36 -2.29 6.45 20.30
N TYR A 37 -3.18 6.76 19.37
CA TYR A 37 -2.86 7.06 17.96
C TYR A 37 -3.51 8.36 17.50
N SER A 38 -3.34 9.43 18.28
CA SER A 38 -3.97 10.73 18.01
C SER A 38 -3.32 11.46 16.84
N VAL A 39 -4.14 12.04 15.97
CA VAL A 39 -3.71 13.01 14.93
C VAL A 39 -3.75 14.46 15.41
N GLY A 40 -4.11 14.69 16.68
CA GLY A 40 -4.21 16.01 17.28
C GLY A 40 -2.89 16.77 17.22
N ARG A 41 -2.96 18.04 16.82
CA ARG A 41 -1.84 18.98 16.86
C ARG A 41 -2.18 20.18 17.72
N ARG A 42 -1.17 20.76 18.38
CA ARG A 42 -1.32 22.02 19.13
C ARG A 42 -1.84 23.10 18.18
N THR A 43 -3.01 23.64 18.49
CA THR A 43 -3.68 24.66 17.67
C THR A 43 -4.39 25.67 18.58
N LYS A 44 -4.49 26.93 18.14
CA LYS A 44 -5.31 27.96 18.79
C LYS A 44 -6.71 28.06 18.17
N ARG A 45 -6.99 27.29 17.13
CA ARG A 45 -8.28 27.29 16.40
C ARG A 45 -9.11 26.10 16.87
N TRP A 46 -10.12 26.34 17.71
CA TRP A 46 -10.97 25.28 18.26
C TRP A 46 -11.64 24.37 17.21
N PRO A 47 -12.07 24.85 16.01
CA PRO A 47 -12.69 23.95 15.03
C PRO A 47 -11.70 22.91 14.51
N LEU A 48 -10.43 23.28 14.42
CA LEU A 48 -9.37 22.37 13.98
C LEU A 48 -9.08 21.30 15.05
N ALA A 49 -9.16 21.66 16.33
CA ALA A 49 -9.05 20.68 17.42
C ALA A 49 -10.19 19.66 17.35
N PHE A 50 -11.42 20.13 17.12
CA PHE A 50 -12.58 19.26 16.93
C PHE A 50 -12.43 18.36 15.69
N PHE A 51 -11.95 18.91 14.58
CA PHE A 51 -11.68 18.14 13.37
C PHE A 51 -10.68 17.00 13.60
N PHE A 52 -9.60 17.23 14.35
CA PHE A 52 -8.67 16.15 14.69
C PHE A 52 -9.34 15.04 15.52
N GLN A 53 -10.25 15.40 16.42
CA GLN A 53 -10.99 14.41 17.19
C GLN A 53 -11.93 13.58 16.31
N LEU A 54 -12.61 14.22 15.35
CA LEU A 54 -13.42 13.52 14.35
C LEU A 54 -12.57 12.53 13.53
N LEU A 55 -11.36 12.92 13.11
CA LEU A 55 -10.46 12.03 12.39
C LEU A 55 -10.03 10.81 13.23
N ASN A 56 -9.75 11.00 14.53
CA ASN A 56 -9.43 9.90 15.43
C ASN A 56 -10.56 8.86 15.48
N ILE A 57 -11.81 9.33 15.70
CA ILE A 57 -13.01 8.49 15.78
C ILE A 57 -13.28 7.82 14.42
N ALA A 58 -13.22 8.56 13.32
CA ALA A 58 -13.41 8.04 11.97
C ALA A 58 -12.39 6.94 11.63
N GLY A 59 -11.14 7.10 12.08
CA GLY A 59 -10.12 6.07 11.95
C GLY A 59 -10.50 4.79 12.70
N ILE A 60 -11.08 4.89 13.90
CA ILE A 60 -11.49 3.71 14.69
C ILE A 60 -12.66 3.01 13.99
N ASN A 61 -13.69 3.78 13.64
CA ASN A 61 -14.90 3.26 13.01
C ASN A 61 -14.61 2.60 11.66
N SER A 62 -13.71 3.19 10.85
CA SER A 62 -13.33 2.59 9.57
C SER A 62 -12.61 1.24 9.75
N GLN A 63 -11.84 1.05 10.82
CA GLN A 63 -11.23 -0.25 11.12
C GLN A 63 -12.26 -1.29 11.56
N ILE A 64 -13.21 -0.89 12.41
CA ILE A 64 -14.30 -1.76 12.84
C ILE A 64 -15.10 -2.23 11.62
N LEU A 65 -15.48 -1.29 10.74
CA LEU A 65 -16.21 -1.59 9.51
C LEU A 65 -15.39 -2.47 8.55
N TYR A 66 -14.10 -2.18 8.37
CA TYR A 66 -13.22 -2.99 7.52
C TYR A 66 -13.15 -4.43 8.03
N ASN A 67 -12.89 -4.61 9.33
CA ASN A 67 -12.78 -5.94 9.94
C ASN A 67 -14.13 -6.69 9.93
N GLY A 68 -15.26 -5.98 10.01
CA GLY A 68 -16.59 -6.59 9.91
C GLY A 68 -16.94 -7.03 8.49
N THR A 69 -16.39 -6.38 7.47
CA THR A 69 -16.62 -6.72 6.05
C THR A 69 -15.58 -7.70 5.48
N HIS A 70 -14.42 -7.82 6.14
CA HIS A 70 -13.32 -8.69 5.71
C HIS A 70 -12.87 -9.61 6.86
N PRO A 71 -13.72 -10.57 7.28
CA PRO A 71 -13.43 -11.43 8.43
C PRO A 71 -12.23 -12.37 8.20
N GLU A 72 -11.92 -12.70 6.94
CA GLU A 72 -10.79 -13.57 6.57
C GLU A 72 -9.42 -12.85 6.68
N SER A 73 -9.42 -11.51 6.62
CA SER A 73 -8.20 -10.70 6.60
C SER A 73 -8.27 -9.48 7.53
N PRO A 74 -8.58 -9.67 8.82
CA PRO A 74 -8.80 -8.56 9.73
C PRO A 74 -7.49 -7.85 10.07
N HIS A 75 -7.53 -6.53 10.10
CA HIS A 75 -6.44 -5.73 10.66
C HIS A 75 -6.51 -5.76 12.19
N LYS A 76 -5.71 -6.63 12.81
CA LYS A 76 -5.56 -6.71 14.27
C LYS A 76 -4.73 -5.56 14.85
N SER A 77 -3.73 -5.08 14.11
CA SER A 77 -2.86 -3.98 14.56
C SER A 77 -3.39 -2.62 14.11
N ARG A 78 -3.75 -1.78 15.10
CA ARG A 78 -4.19 -0.40 14.89
C ARG A 78 -3.18 0.44 14.10
N ARG A 79 -1.88 0.32 14.45
CA ARG A 79 -0.79 1.03 13.78
C ARG A 79 -0.69 0.66 12.30
N ILE A 80 -0.78 -0.63 11.99
CA ILE A 80 -0.68 -1.11 10.60
C ILE A 80 -1.89 -0.63 9.80
N PHE A 81 -3.09 -0.76 10.36
CA PHE A 81 -4.31 -0.26 9.71
C PHE A 81 -4.21 1.21 9.36
N LEU A 82 -3.87 2.07 10.33
CA LEU A 82 -3.75 3.51 10.11
C LEU A 82 -2.66 3.87 9.09
N LYS A 83 -1.52 3.18 9.10
CA LYS A 83 -0.46 3.37 8.10
C LYS A 83 -0.95 3.02 6.70
N THR A 84 -1.63 1.88 6.54
CA THR A 84 -2.19 1.45 5.26
C THR A 84 -3.25 2.42 4.78
N LEU A 85 -4.19 2.80 5.65
CA LEU A 85 -5.24 3.79 5.35
C LEU A 85 -4.62 5.11 4.87
N ALA A 86 -3.66 5.67 5.60
CA ALA A 86 -3.01 6.92 5.23
C ALA A 86 -2.29 6.83 3.87
N LEU A 87 -1.55 5.74 3.63
CA LEU A 87 -0.87 5.53 2.34
C LEU A 87 -1.88 5.38 1.18
N SER A 88 -2.99 4.67 1.39
CA SER A 88 -4.05 4.51 0.39
C SER A 88 -4.72 5.83 0.05
N LEU A 89 -5.03 6.66 1.06
CA LEU A 89 -5.61 8.00 0.85
C LEU A 89 -4.64 8.95 0.14
N MET A 90 -3.33 8.85 0.41
CA MET A 90 -2.32 9.70 -0.23
C MET A 90 -1.96 9.25 -1.65
N LYS A 91 -2.18 7.98 -2.01
CA LYS A 91 -1.74 7.38 -3.28
C LYS A 91 -2.08 8.22 -4.52
N PRO A 92 -3.34 8.66 -4.77
CA PRO A 92 -3.65 9.45 -5.98
C PRO A 92 -2.86 10.76 -6.04
N PHE A 93 -2.79 11.50 -4.92
CA PHE A 93 -2.05 12.76 -4.84
C PHE A 93 -0.53 12.58 -5.00
N LEU A 94 0.01 11.47 -4.48
CA LEU A 94 1.44 11.13 -4.65
C LEU A 94 1.75 10.80 -6.12
N SER A 95 0.84 10.11 -6.82
CA SER A 95 0.96 9.83 -8.24
C SER A 95 0.93 11.10 -9.08
N GLU A 96 0.00 12.02 -8.82
CA GLU A 96 -0.06 13.33 -9.49
C GLU A 96 1.23 14.14 -9.26
N ARG A 97 1.68 14.20 -8.01
CA ARG A 97 2.92 14.91 -7.66
C ARG A 97 4.14 14.29 -8.32
N ALA A 98 4.17 12.97 -8.55
CA ALA A 98 5.28 12.28 -9.20
C ALA A 98 5.48 12.68 -10.67
N ALA A 99 4.46 13.27 -11.30
CA ALA A 99 4.52 13.77 -12.67
C ALA A 99 5.24 15.12 -12.80
N ILE A 100 5.47 15.85 -11.70
CA ILE A 100 6.09 17.18 -11.72
C ILE A 100 7.61 17.04 -11.99
N PRO A 101 8.13 17.52 -13.12
CA PRO A 101 9.53 17.28 -13.51
C PRO A 101 10.53 18.12 -12.71
N THR A 102 10.09 19.28 -12.21
CA THR A 102 10.92 20.29 -11.51
C THR A 102 11.11 19.99 -10.02
N LEU A 103 10.64 18.85 -9.53
CA LEU A 103 10.82 18.47 -8.13
C LEU A 103 12.30 18.20 -7.80
N PRO A 104 12.73 18.48 -6.57
CA PRO A 104 14.03 18.04 -6.04
C PRO A 104 14.31 16.55 -6.29
N ILE A 105 15.59 16.21 -6.49
CA ILE A 105 16.04 14.86 -6.88
C ILE A 105 15.61 13.79 -5.87
N ASP A 106 15.76 14.07 -4.59
CA ASP A 106 15.37 13.22 -3.46
C ASP A 106 13.85 12.94 -3.46
N ILE A 107 13.04 13.97 -3.67
CA ILE A 107 11.58 13.84 -3.75
C ILE A 107 11.19 13.03 -4.98
N ARG A 108 11.80 13.28 -6.15
CA ARG A 108 11.53 12.49 -7.37
C ARG A 108 11.92 11.03 -7.18
N HIS A 109 13.05 10.75 -6.52
CA HIS A 109 13.47 9.39 -6.23
C HIS A 109 12.45 8.68 -5.33
N PHE A 110 12.00 9.33 -4.25
CA PHE A 110 10.94 8.79 -3.38
C PHE A 110 9.61 8.57 -4.14
N LEU A 111 9.23 9.51 -5.01
CA LEU A 111 7.97 9.47 -5.75
C LEU A 111 7.99 8.54 -6.97
N SER A 112 9.15 8.06 -7.39
CA SER A 112 9.31 7.18 -8.56
C SER A 112 8.37 5.96 -8.50
N ARG A 113 8.22 5.36 -7.33
CA ARG A 113 7.32 4.21 -7.08
C ARG A 113 5.82 4.51 -7.22
N TYR A 114 5.44 5.78 -7.25
CA TYR A 114 4.06 6.23 -7.42
C TYR A 114 3.77 6.75 -8.82
N ARG A 115 4.79 6.85 -9.70
CA ARG A 115 4.54 7.09 -11.11
C ARG A 115 3.70 5.95 -11.63
N GLN A 116 2.56 6.28 -12.21
CA GLN A 116 1.86 5.35 -13.06
C GLN A 116 2.81 5.07 -14.22
N THR A 117 3.45 3.90 -14.23
CA THR A 117 3.77 3.30 -15.52
C THR A 117 2.40 3.22 -16.19
N GLN A 118 2.17 4.02 -17.23
CA GLN A 118 1.26 3.50 -18.24
C GLN A 118 1.85 2.12 -18.55
N MET A 119 1.06 1.08 -18.35
CA MET A 119 1.34 -0.15 -19.09
C MET A 119 1.12 0.27 -20.53
N ASP A 120 2.14 0.88 -21.14
CA ASP A 120 2.26 0.86 -22.58
C ASP A 120 2.11 -0.63 -22.89
N GLU A 121 1.08 -1.00 -23.64
CA GLU A 121 1.00 -2.34 -24.23
C GLU A 121 2.40 -2.61 -24.78
N GLU A 122 3.04 -3.64 -24.25
CA GLU A 122 4.37 -4.04 -24.69
C GLU A 122 4.19 -4.49 -26.14
N GLU A 123 4.27 -3.55 -27.09
CA GLU A 123 4.28 -3.87 -28.51
C GLU A 123 5.45 -4.83 -28.67
N GLU A 124 5.14 -6.09 -29.00
CA GLU A 124 6.15 -7.10 -29.25
C GLU A 124 7.17 -6.47 -30.20
N PRO A 125 8.46 -6.43 -29.84
CA PRO A 125 9.46 -5.85 -30.71
C PRO A 125 9.35 -6.54 -32.06
N PRO A 126 9.34 -5.78 -33.18
CA PRO A 126 9.17 -6.36 -34.51
C PRO A 126 10.12 -7.54 -34.66
N ARG A 127 9.58 -8.69 -35.10
CA ARG A 127 10.30 -9.96 -35.19
C ARG A 127 11.70 -9.71 -35.73
N LYS A 128 12.71 -9.94 -34.88
CA LYS A 128 14.12 -9.72 -35.23
C LYS A 128 14.45 -10.56 -36.47
N ILE A 129 14.61 -9.91 -37.62
CA ILE A 129 15.22 -10.54 -38.79
C ILE A 129 16.62 -10.96 -38.34
N ARG A 130 17.00 -12.22 -38.56
CA ARG A 130 18.31 -12.75 -38.17
C ARG A 130 19.41 -11.97 -38.88
N GLY A 131 19.95 -10.97 -38.19
CA GLY A 131 21.10 -10.17 -38.60
C GLY A 131 22.40 -10.76 -38.10
N ARG A 132 23.52 -10.33 -38.70
CA ARG A 132 24.86 -10.74 -38.25
C ARG A 132 25.18 -10.06 -36.91
N CYS A 133 25.84 -10.76 -35.99
CA CYS A 133 26.25 -10.20 -34.70
C CYS A 133 27.12 -8.95 -34.89
N SER A 134 26.82 -7.87 -34.17
CA SER A 134 27.53 -6.59 -34.22
C SER A 134 28.94 -6.64 -33.63
N ILE A 135 29.20 -7.62 -32.77
CA ILE A 135 30.49 -7.80 -32.08
C ILE A 135 31.42 -8.72 -32.89
N CYS A 136 30.87 -9.59 -33.73
CA CYS A 136 31.69 -10.53 -34.50
C CYS A 136 32.37 -9.82 -35.68
N ALA A 137 33.70 -9.84 -35.68
CA ALA A 137 34.51 -9.35 -36.80
C ALA A 137 34.19 -10.13 -38.09
N ARG A 138 34.13 -9.43 -39.22
CA ARG A 138 33.99 -10.04 -40.56
C ARG A 138 35.23 -10.89 -40.85
N LYS A 139 35.09 -12.19 -41.10
CA LYS A 139 36.19 -12.97 -41.70
C LYS A 139 36.58 -12.31 -43.04
N LYS A 140 37.83 -11.87 -43.20
CA LYS A 140 38.41 -11.55 -44.51
C LYS A 140 38.28 -12.80 -45.38
N LYS A 141 37.77 -12.65 -46.60
CA LYS A 141 37.86 -13.70 -47.63
C LYS A 141 39.35 -13.97 -47.85
N ILE A 142 39.83 -15.14 -47.46
CA ILE A 142 41.13 -15.63 -47.91
C ILE A 142 40.86 -16.18 -49.32
N GLU A 143 41.32 -15.48 -50.34
CA GLU A 143 41.30 -15.99 -51.71
C GLU A 143 42.38 -17.07 -51.80
N LEU A 144 41.98 -18.35 -51.87
CA LEU A 144 42.89 -19.41 -52.27
C LEU A 144 43.19 -19.23 -53.78
N PRO A 145 44.46 -19.25 -54.21
CA PRO A 145 44.80 -19.19 -55.63
C PRO A 145 44.18 -20.37 -56.39
N GLN A 146 43.54 -20.06 -57.51
CA GLN A 146 42.97 -21.05 -58.42
C GLN A 146 44.10 -21.88 -59.06
N LEU A 147 44.20 -23.17 -58.71
CA LEU A 147 44.96 -24.12 -59.52
C LEU A 147 44.19 -24.34 -60.83
N HIS A 148 44.76 -23.85 -61.92
CA HIS A 148 44.23 -23.97 -63.27
C HIS A 148 44.03 -25.44 -63.66
N ALA A 149 42.82 -25.77 -64.11
CA ALA A 149 42.54 -26.96 -64.88
C ALA A 149 43.10 -26.79 -66.30
N ALA A 150 44.02 -27.65 -66.71
CA ALA A 150 44.45 -27.77 -68.09
C ALA A 150 43.70 -28.93 -68.77
N PHE A 151 42.75 -28.53 -69.62
CA PHE A 151 42.33 -29.07 -70.92
C PHE A 151 42.06 -30.57 -71.18
N VAL A 152 41.00 -30.71 -71.97
CA VAL A 152 40.36 -31.88 -72.57
C VAL A 152 41.02 -32.24 -73.92
N THR A 153 40.95 -33.52 -74.29
CA THR A 153 41.09 -34.15 -75.64
C THR A 153 42.39 -34.01 -76.43
N SER A 154 43.08 -35.12 -76.67
CA SER A 154 42.88 -36.03 -77.83
C SER A 154 43.41 -37.42 -77.52
#